data_AF-A0A9Q8Y6S9-F1
#
_entry.id   AF-A0A9Q8Y6S9-F1
#
_cell.length_a   1.000
_cell.length_b   1.000
_cell.length_c   1.000
_cell.angle_alpha   90.00
_cell.angle_beta   90.00
_cell.angle_gamma   90.00
#
_symmetry.space_group_name_H-M   'P 1'
#
loop_
_entity.id
_entity.type
_entity.pdbx_description
1 polymer ?
#
loop_
_entity_poly.entity_id
_entity_poly.type
_entity_poly.pdbx_seq_one_letter_code
_entity_poly.pdbx_strand_id
1 'polypeptide(L)' 'MSLFDDDRPQKKVAHEIGSDLALLSVDELTQRITLLTEEIARLEAERTRKSASRSAAENLFR' A
#
# COMPACT_ATOMS: atom_id res chain seq x y z
N MET A 1 23.78 -15.37 -15.61
CA MET A 1 23.60 -15.15 -14.16
C MET A 1 24.28 -13.83 -13.83
N SER A 2 23.52 -12.76 -13.64
CA SER A 2 24.07 -11.41 -13.38
C SER A 2 24.12 -11.20 -11.86
N LEU A 3 25.32 -10.96 -11.34
CA LEU A 3 25.68 -10.83 -9.92
C LEU A 3 25.34 -9.45 -9.31
N PHE A 4 24.47 -8.66 -9.94
CA PHE A 4 24.34 -7.22 -9.65
C PHE A 4 22.94 -6.72 -9.27
N ASP A 5 21.95 -7.60 -9.03
CA ASP A 5 20.59 -7.16 -8.69
C ASP A 5 20.22 -7.28 -7.20
N ASP A 6 21.11 -7.81 -6.36
CA ASP A 6 20.80 -8.20 -4.98
C ASP A 6 21.16 -7.16 -3.91
N ASP A 7 21.75 -6.01 -4.31
CA ASP A 7 22.27 -4.99 -3.38
C ASP A 7 21.39 -3.73 -3.32
N ARG A 8 20.09 -3.89 -3.61
CA ARG A 8 19.14 -2.80 -3.40
C ARG A 8 18.85 -2.73 -1.90
N PRO A 9 19.02 -1.57 -1.24
CA PRO A 9 18.67 -1.44 0.17
C PRO A 9 17.21 -1.85 0.34
N GLN A 10 16.98 -2.94 1.08
CA GLN A 10 15.64 -3.39 1.40
C GLN A 10 14.94 -2.22 2.08
N LYS A 11 13.91 -1.69 1.44
CA LYS A 11 13.10 -0.62 2.02
C LYS A 11 12.66 -1.11 3.38
N LYS A 12 13.05 -0.40 4.44
CA LYS A 12 12.60 -0.72 5.80
C LYS A 12 11.09 -0.83 5.76
N VAL A 13 10.58 -2.01 6.07
CA VAL A 13 9.15 -2.27 6.17
C VAL A 13 8.68 -1.47 7.38
N ALA A 14 7.99 -0.35 7.13
CA ALA A 14 7.53 0.55 8.18
C ALA A 14 6.45 -0.08 9.06
N HIS A 15 5.74 -1.09 8.53
CA HIS A 15 4.74 -1.87 9.25
C HIS A 15 4.54 -3.25 8.61
N GLU A 16 4.35 -4.29 9.43
CA GLU A 16 4.01 -5.65 9.01
C GLU A 16 2.60 -6.03 9.50
N ILE A 17 1.76 -6.49 8.57
CA ILE A 17 0.38 -6.88 8.85
C ILE A 17 0.36 -8.13 9.75
N GLY A 18 -0.41 -8.06 10.84
CA GLY A 18 -0.52 -9.17 11.79
C GLY A 18 0.68 -9.30 12.73
N SER A 19 1.59 -8.31 12.76
CA SER A 19 2.68 -8.26 13.74
C SER A 19 2.15 -8.16 15.17
N ASP A 20 2.89 -8.76 16.11
CA ASP A 20 2.59 -8.66 17.53
C ASP A 20 2.65 -7.19 18.00
N LEU A 21 1.70 -6.83 18.85
CA LEU A 21 1.52 -5.47 19.36
C LEU A 21 1.97 -5.33 20.82
N ALA A 22 2.31 -6.44 21.51
CA ALA A 22 2.58 -6.43 22.94
C ALA A 22 3.73 -5.51 23.38
N LEU A 23 4.70 -5.28 22.49
CA LEU A 23 5.88 -4.44 22.75
C LEU A 23 5.77 -3.02 22.18
N LEU A 24 4.64 -2.66 21.57
CA LEU A 24 4.46 -1.35 20.94
C LEU A 24 3.87 -0.34 21.92
N SER A 25 4.41 0.87 21.87
CA SER A 25 3.82 2.04 22.53
C SER A 25 2.59 2.56 21.79
N VAL A 26 1.80 3.40 22.48
CA VAL A 26 0.62 4.06 21.90
C VAL A 26 0.99 4.96 20.71
N ASP A 27 2.11 5.67 20.79
CA ASP A 27 2.60 6.50 19.69
C ASP A 27 3.00 5.66 18.47
N GLU A 28 3.68 4.53 18.66
CA GLU A 28 4.03 3.61 17.57
C GLU A 28 2.79 3.01 16.90
N LEU A 29 1.78 2.64 17.69
CA LEU A 29 0.49 2.19 17.16
C LEU A 29 -0.18 3.30 16.34
N THR A 30 -0.17 4.54 16.83
CA THR A 30 -0.74 5.71 16.14
C THR A 30 -0.04 5.96 14.80
N GLN A 31 1.30 5.90 14.77
CA GLN A 31 2.08 6.06 13.54
C GLN A 31 1.75 4.96 12.52
N ARG A 32 1.67 3.71 12.96
CA ARG A 32 1.32 2.56 12.09
C ARG A 32 -0.09 2.69 11.52
N ILE A 33 -1.07 3.07 12.34
CA ILE A 33 -2.45 3.29 11.91
C ILE A 33 -2.52 4.40 10.86
N THR A 34 -1.78 5.49 11.08
CA THR A 34 -1.74 6.63 10.15
C THR A 34 -1.22 6.18 8.78
N LEU A 35 -0.09 5.47 8.76
CA LEU A 35 0.52 4.94 7.54
C LEU A 35 -0.42 4.01 6.77
N LEU A 36 -1.09 3.09 7.46
CA LEU A 36 -2.04 2.17 6.83
C LEU A 36 -3.27 2.91 6.28
N THR A 37 -3.74 3.93 6.99
CA THR A 37 -4.89 4.73 6.55
C THR A 37 -4.57 5.51 5.27
N GLU A 38 -3.38 6.08 5.18
CA GLU A 38 -2.90 6.75 3.97
C GLU A 38 -2.79 5.78 2.79
N GLU A 39 -2.28 4.57 3.02
CA GLU A 39 -2.19 3.56 1.97
C GLU A 39 -3.58 3.07 1.51
N ILE A 40 -4.53 2.92 2.44
CA ILE A 40 -5.93 2.62 2.08
C ILE A 40 -6.50 3.71 1.18
N ALA A 41 -6.35 4.99 1.56
CA ALA A 41 -6.85 6.11 0.76
C ALA A 41 -6.24 6.14 -0.65
N ARG A 42 -4.94 5.86 -0.77
CA ARG A 42 -4.25 5.73 -2.07
C ARG A 42 -4.85 4.61 -2.92
N LEU A 43 -5.06 3.43 -2.33
CA LEU A 43 -5.64 2.27 -3.03
C LEU A 43 -7.09 2.54 -3.46
N GLU A 44 -7.89 3.21 -2.63
CA GLU A 44 -9.26 3.60 -2.96
C GLU A 44 -9.32 4.60 -4.12
N ALA A 45 -8.44 5.60 -4.12
CA ALA A 45 -8.33 6.56 -5.21
C ALA A 45 -8.00 5.87 -6.53
N GLU A 46 -7.03 4.95 -6.51
CA GLU A 46 -6.61 4.24 -7.72
C GLU A 46 -7.65 3.21 -8.18
N ARG A 47 -8.36 2.55 -7.25
CA ARG A 47 -9.53 1.72 -7.56
C ARG A 47 -10.60 2.52 -8.28
N THR A 48 -10.93 3.71 -7.77
CA THR A 48 -11.94 4.61 -8.34
C THR A 48 -11.55 5.06 -9.75
N ARG A 49 -10.27 5.42 -9.94
CA ARG A 49 -9.74 5.78 -11.25
C ARG A 49 -9.86 4.64 -12.26
N LYS A 50 -9.49 3.42 -11.85
CA LYS A 50 -9.57 2.23 -12.71
C LYS A 50 -11.01 1.79 -13.01
N SER A 51 -11.93 1.93 -12.05
CA SER A 51 -13.36 1.65 -12.31
C SER A 51 -13.97 2.66 -13.28
N ALA A 52 -13.65 3.96 -13.12
CA ALA A 52 -14.11 4.99 -14.04
C ALA A 52 -13.61 4.75 -15.47
N SER A 53 -12.34 4.37 -15.64
CA SER A 53 -11.81 4.02 -16.97
C SER A 53 -12.49 2.78 -17.56
N ARG A 54 -12.84 1.78 -16.74
CA ARG A 54 -13.54 0.58 -17.21
C ARG A 54 -14.95 0.91 -17.67
N SER A 55 -15.72 1.67 -16.89
CA SER A 55 -17.08 2.06 -17.26
C SER A 55 -17.12 2.97 -18.50
N ALA A 56 -16.13 3.84 -18.67
CA ALA A 56 -16.00 4.65 -19.89
C ALA A 56 -15.73 3.79 -21.13
N ALA A 57 -14.91 2.74 -21.00
CA ALA A 57 -14.65 1.78 -22.08
C ALA A 57 -15.90 0.94 -22.41
N GLU A 58 -16.60 0.41 -21.39
CA GLU A 58 -17.82 -0.40 -21.60
C GLU A 58 -18.93 0.39 -22.31
N ASN A 59 -19.05 1.70 -22.07
CA ASN A 59 -20.00 2.57 -22.79
C ASN A 59 -19.59 2.89 -24.23
N LEU A 60 -18.31 2.78 -24.60
CA LEU A 60 -17.82 3.04 -25.95
C LEU A 60 -17.98 1.82 -26.88
N PHE A 61 -18.02 0.61 -26.31
CA PHE A 61 -18.15 -0.66 -27.05
C PHE A 61 -19.59 -1.20 -27.13
N ARG A 62 -20.59 -0.44 -26.65
CA ARG A 62 -22.03 -0.71 -26.77
C ARG A 62 -22.65 0.20 -27.82
#